data_AF-A0A6S7HS36-F1
#
_entry.id   AF-A0A6S7HS36-F1
#
_cell.length_a   1.000
_cell.length_b   1.000
_cell.length_c   1.000
_cell.angle_alpha   90.00
_cell.angle_beta   90.00
_cell.angle_gamma   90.00
#
_symmetry.space_group_name_H-M   'P 1'
#
loop_
_entity.id
_entity.type
_entity.pdbx_description
1 polymer ?
#
loop_
_entity_poly.entity_id
_entity_poly.type
_entity_poly.pdbx_seq_one_letter_code
_entity_poly.pdbx_strand_id
1 'polypeptide(L)'
;MALTIDDVLIKIGIFRQYQWYLLSIIGYAILAVGALPVMIVTFITAEPEWKCVDGYMNNTVCRFNKSITLTSDDYKARCKMAREAWTFVDDFTSTVTEVRNV
;
A
#
# COMPACT_ATOMS: atom_id res chain seq x y z
N MET A 1 46.78 -36.61 -12.94
CA MET A 1 45.56 -37.44 -12.86
C MET A 1 44.46 -36.71 -13.60
N ALA A 2 43.97 -37.30 -14.69
CA ALA A 2 42.88 -36.73 -15.47
C ALA A 2 41.59 -36.77 -14.64
N LEU A 3 40.91 -35.63 -14.50
CA LEU A 3 39.61 -35.58 -13.83
C LEU A 3 38.61 -36.43 -14.64
N THR A 4 38.02 -37.43 -14.00
CA THR A 4 36.90 -38.19 -14.54
C THR A 4 35.64 -37.32 -14.57
N ILE A 5 34.78 -37.55 -15.57
CA ILE A 5 33.58 -36.73 -15.82
C ILE A 5 32.65 -36.70 -14.59
N ASP A 6 32.62 -37.78 -13.80
CA ASP A 6 31.85 -37.87 -12.56
C ASP A 6 32.31 -36.87 -11.48
N ASP A 7 33.62 -36.64 -11.33
CA ASP A 7 34.14 -35.66 -10.36
C ASP A 7 33.75 -34.22 -10.74
N VAL A 8 33.66 -33.95 -12.05
CA VAL A 8 33.22 -32.65 -12.58
C VAL A 8 31.73 -32.45 -12.32
N LEU A 9 30.91 -33.48 -12.54
CA LEU A 9 29.46 -33.43 -12.30
C LEU A 9 29.12 -33.26 -10.81
N ILE A 10 29.85 -33.93 -9.91
CA ILE A 10 29.69 -33.75 -8.47
C ILE A 10 30.05 -32.31 -8.06
N LYS A 11 31.13 -31.74 -8.64
CA LYS A 11 31.58 -30.39 -8.30
C LYS A 11 30.66 -29.28 -8.82
N ILE A 12 29.96 -29.52 -9.93
CA ILE A 12 28.94 -28.61 -10.50
C ILE A 12 27.61 -28.77 -9.75
N GLY A 13 27.26 -29.98 -9.32
CA GLY A 13 26.04 -30.27 -8.56
C GLY A 13 26.06 -29.80 -7.10
N ILE A 14 27.24 -29.48 -6.54
CA ILE A 14 27.34 -28.91 -5.19
C ILE A 14 26.96 -27.43 -5.23
N PHE A 15 25.89 -27.08 -4.50
CA PHE A 15 25.46 -25.71 -4.20
C PHE A 15 26.62 -24.90 -3.62
N ARG A 16 27.30 -24.13 -4.48
CA ARG A 16 28.52 -23.39 -4.12
C ARG A 16 28.27 -21.89 -4.13
N GLN A 17 29.28 -21.09 -3.82
CA GLN A 17 29.12 -19.64 -3.62
C GLN A 17 28.49 -18.89 -4.80
N TYR A 18 28.76 -19.33 -6.03
CA TYR A 18 28.17 -18.71 -7.22
C TYR A 18 26.66 -18.95 -7.35
N GLN A 19 26.18 -20.13 -6.95
CA GLN A 19 24.74 -20.41 -6.91
C GLN A 19 24.03 -19.55 -5.88
N TRP A 20 24.62 -19.34 -4.69
CA TRP A 20 24.07 -18.42 -3.69
C TRP A 20 23.99 -16.97 -4.19
N TYR A 21 25.01 -16.52 -4.92
CA TYR A 21 25.04 -15.19 -5.53
C TYR A 21 23.95 -15.03 -6.61
N LEU A 22 23.78 -16.04 -7.47
CA LEU A 22 22.70 -16.03 -8.46
C LEU A 22 21.32 -16.10 -7.81
N LEU A 23 21.15 -16.92 -6.76
CA LEU A 23 19.88 -17.06 -6.06
C LEU A 23 19.50 -15.77 -5.34
N SER A 24 20.46 -15.04 -4.76
CA SER A 24 20.20 -13.76 -4.11
C SER A 24 19.86 -12.67 -5.11
N ILE A 25 20.52 -12.61 -6.28
CA ILE A 25 20.16 -11.66 -7.35
C ILE A 25 18.75 -11.94 -7.87
N ILE A 26 18.45 -13.20 -8.18
CA ILE A 26 17.13 -13.58 -8.70
C ILE A 26 16.06 -13.35 -7.63
N GLY A 27 16.32 -13.71 -6.39
CA GLY A 27 15.42 -13.46 -5.26
C GLY A 27 15.16 -11.97 -5.04
N TYR A 28 16.21 -11.13 -5.13
CA TYR A 28 16.07 -9.69 -5.05
C TYR A 28 15.27 -9.12 -6.22
N ALA A 29 15.52 -9.58 -7.44
CA ALA A 29 14.78 -9.14 -8.61
C ALA A 29 13.28 -9.48 -8.50
N ILE A 30 12.95 -10.69 -8.02
CA ILE A 30 11.57 -11.12 -7.78
C ILE A 30 10.91 -10.26 -6.69
N LEU A 31 11.61 -10.00 -5.57
CA LEU A 31 11.08 -9.13 -4.52
C LEU A 31 10.92 -7.69 -5.00
N ALA A 32 11.86 -7.16 -5.79
CA ALA A 32 11.75 -5.81 -6.32
C ALA A 32 10.55 -5.69 -7.27
N VAL A 33 10.36 -6.64 -8.18
CA VAL A 33 9.24 -6.62 -9.14
C VAL A 33 7.91 -6.92 -8.46
N GLY A 34 7.87 -7.77 -7.43
CA GLY A 34 6.63 -8.13 -6.74
C GLY A 34 6.24 -7.18 -5.61
N ALA A 35 7.19 -6.84 -4.72
CA ALA A 35 6.90 -6.09 -3.51
C ALA A 35 6.78 -4.58 -3.75
N LEU A 36 7.57 -3.99 -4.65
CA LEU A 36 7.51 -2.54 -4.89
C LEU A 36 6.15 -2.10 -5.44
N PRO A 37 5.53 -2.79 -6.43
CA PRO A 37 4.18 -2.43 -6.88
C PRO A 37 3.12 -2.61 -5.81
N VAL A 38 3.23 -3.66 -4.97
CA VAL A 38 2.29 -3.88 -3.87
C VAL A 38 2.37 -2.73 -2.86
N MET A 39 3.57 -2.23 -2.56
CA MET A 39 3.72 -1.06 -1.69
C MET A 39 3.01 0.17 -2.27
N ILE A 40 3.17 0.46 -3.57
CA ILE A 40 2.52 1.62 -4.21
C ILE A 40 1.00 1.53 -4.06
N VAL A 41 0.40 0.37 -4.33
CA VAL A 41 -1.05 0.18 -4.19
C VAL A 41 -1.50 0.49 -2.77
N THR A 42 -0.78 0.01 -1.75
CA THR A 42 -1.17 0.27 -0.34
C THR A 42 -1.25 1.76 -0.01
N PHE A 43 -0.33 2.58 -0.52
CA PHE A 43 -0.34 4.02 -0.29
C PHE A 43 -1.49 4.74 -1.02
N ILE A 44 -1.75 4.38 -2.28
CA ILE A 44 -2.82 5.02 -3.05
C ILE A 44 -4.20 4.58 -2.52
N THR A 45 -4.34 3.35 -2.02
CA THR A 45 -5.61 2.88 -1.42
C THR A 45 -5.83 3.33 0.02
N ALA A 46 -4.85 3.97 0.66
CA ALA A 46 -5.02 4.48 2.01
C ALA A 46 -6.13 5.54 2.00
N GLU A 47 -7.19 5.33 2.79
CA GLU A 47 -8.28 6.30 2.87
C GLU A 47 -7.87 7.46 3.80
N PRO A 48 -7.92 8.72 3.33
CA PRO A 48 -7.58 9.87 4.16
C PRO A 48 -8.65 10.13 5.23
N GLU A 49 -8.27 10.92 6.22
CA GLU A 49 -9.21 11.43 7.21
C GLU A 49 -10.32 12.25 6.53
N TRP A 50 -11.47 12.38 7.19
CA TRP A 50 -12.56 13.21 6.69
C TRP A 50 -13.05 14.19 7.76
N LYS A 51 -13.63 15.30 7.31
CA LYS A 51 -14.17 16.36 8.16
C LYS A 51 -15.52 16.85 7.63
N CYS A 52 -16.33 17.45 8.50
CA CYS A 52 -17.54 18.15 8.07
C CYS A 52 -17.18 19.37 7.20
N VAL A 53 -18.02 19.67 6.21
CA VAL A 53 -17.92 20.93 5.45
C VAL A 53 -18.35 22.08 6.35
N ASP A 54 -17.70 23.25 6.24
CA ASP A 54 -17.89 24.39 7.16
C ASP A 54 -19.36 24.82 7.30
N GLY A 55 -20.15 24.77 6.22
CA GLY A 55 -21.58 25.08 6.24
C GLY A 55 -22.49 24.07 6.96
N TYR A 56 -21.97 22.87 7.25
CA TYR A 56 -22.70 21.80 7.94
C TYR A 56 -22.16 21.53 9.34
N MET A 57 -21.12 22.24 9.78
CA MET A 57 -20.56 22.10 11.12
C MET A 57 -21.60 22.43 12.19
N ASN A 58 -21.68 21.58 13.21
CA ASN A 58 -22.59 21.73 14.35
C ASN A 58 -24.10 21.72 13.96
N ASN A 59 -24.41 21.25 12.75
CA ASN A 59 -25.79 21.04 12.30
C ASN A 59 -26.27 19.64 12.69
N THR A 60 -27.57 19.37 12.57
CA THR A 60 -28.15 18.03 12.78
C THR A 60 -27.55 16.99 11.82
N VAL A 61 -27.06 17.43 10.67
CA VAL A 61 -26.50 16.59 9.60
C VAL A 61 -25.05 16.18 9.88
N CYS A 62 -24.18 17.09 10.32
CA CYS A 62 -22.77 16.80 10.63
C CYS A 62 -22.36 17.48 11.94
N ARG A 63 -22.32 16.70 13.04
CA ARG A 63 -22.10 17.21 14.40
C ARG A 63 -20.63 17.31 14.79
N PHE A 64 -19.72 16.90 13.91
CA PHE A 64 -18.31 16.76 14.24
C PHE A 64 -17.55 18.05 13.92
N ASN A 65 -16.69 18.48 14.86
CA ASN A 65 -15.85 19.67 14.70
C ASN A 65 -14.35 19.32 14.56
N LYS A 66 -14.04 18.03 14.40
CA LYS A 66 -12.67 17.51 14.29
C LYS A 66 -12.56 16.65 13.05
N SER A 67 -11.34 16.44 12.56
CA SER A 67 -11.08 15.39 11.58
C SER A 67 -11.30 14.03 12.23
N ILE A 68 -11.90 13.12 11.46
CA ILE A 68 -12.26 11.79 11.89
C ILE A 68 -11.36 10.82 11.16
N THR A 69 -10.54 10.12 11.94
CA THR A 69 -9.54 9.17 11.46
C THR A 69 -10.17 7.82 11.17
N LEU A 70 -9.49 6.97 10.38
CA LEU A 70 -9.93 5.60 10.08
C LEU A 70 -10.22 4.76 11.33
N THR A 71 -9.45 4.98 12.39
CA THR A 71 -9.49 4.24 13.66
C THR A 71 -10.59 4.72 14.61
N SER A 72 -11.26 5.83 14.30
CA SER A 72 -12.29 6.38 15.20
C SER A 72 -13.60 5.60 15.09
N ASP A 73 -14.32 5.48 16.21
CA ASP A 73 -15.63 4.81 16.23
C ASP A 73 -16.66 5.51 15.32
N ASP A 74 -16.51 6.83 15.18
CA ASP A 74 -17.36 7.69 14.37
C ASP A 74 -17.03 7.66 12.87
N TYR A 75 -16.01 6.91 12.44
CA TYR A 75 -15.59 6.85 11.03
C TYR A 75 -16.74 6.51 10.07
N LYS A 76 -17.60 5.58 10.48
CA LYS A 76 -18.76 5.12 9.69
C LYS A 76 -19.94 6.09 9.71
N ALA A 77 -19.91 7.15 10.52
CA ALA A 77 -21.01 8.11 10.62
C ALA A 77 -21.26 8.82 9.28
N ARG A 78 -20.20 9.05 8.48
CA ARG A 78 -20.29 9.63 7.13
C ARG A 78 -21.22 8.85 6.19
N CYS A 79 -21.33 7.52 6.37
CA CYS A 79 -22.15 6.66 5.52
C CYS A 79 -23.66 6.88 5.71
N LYS A 80 -24.06 7.53 6.82
CA LYS A 80 -25.45 7.88 7.11
C LYS A 80 -25.75 9.36 6.81
N MET A 81 -24.80 10.11 6.26
CA MET A 81 -24.90 11.54 6.00
C MET A 81 -24.99 11.80 4.50
N ALA A 82 -25.63 12.92 4.13
CA ALA A 82 -25.60 13.40 2.75
C ALA A 82 -24.15 13.66 2.30
N ARG A 83 -23.83 13.36 1.04
CA ARG A 83 -22.46 13.46 0.52
C ARG A 83 -21.87 14.87 0.61
N GLU A 84 -22.72 15.89 0.52
CA GLU A 84 -22.37 17.31 0.59
C GLU A 84 -21.98 17.78 1.99
N ALA A 85 -22.35 17.03 3.03
CA ALA A 85 -22.13 17.42 4.42
C ALA A 85 -20.69 17.17 4.91
N TRP A 86 -19.91 16.35 4.20
CA TRP A 86 -18.57 15.96 4.62
C TRP A 86 -17.60 15.88 3.44
N THR A 87 -16.32 16.15 3.70
CA THR A 87 -15.24 16.09 2.72
C THR A 87 -14.02 15.38 3.30
N PHE A 88 -13.24 14.76 2.43
CA PHE A 88 -11.93 14.25 2.83
C PHE A 88 -10.97 15.42 3.11
N VAL A 89 -10.04 15.20 4.03
CA VAL A 89 -8.90 16.08 4.28
C VAL A 89 -7.87 15.83 3.18
N ASP A 90 -7.28 16.89 2.64
CA ASP A 90 -6.43 16.86 1.45
C ASP A 90 -4.94 16.69 1.82
N ASP A 91 -4.65 15.80 2.77
CA ASP A 91 -3.28 15.58 3.27
C ASP A 91 -2.43 14.74 2.29
N PHE A 92 -3.07 13.86 1.51
CA PHE A 92 -2.43 13.07 0.46
C PHE A 92 -3.43 12.60 -0.60
N THR A 93 -2.95 12.36 -1.82
CA THR A 93 -3.77 11.84 -2.91
C THR A 93 -4.01 10.34 -2.73
N SER A 94 -5.28 9.98 -2.62
CA SER A 94 -5.76 8.60 -2.50
C SER A 94 -6.69 8.31 -3.69
N THR A 95 -6.88 7.04 -4.04
CA THR A 95 -7.84 6.63 -5.07
C THR A 95 -9.23 7.23 -4.85
N VAL A 96 -9.60 7.46 -3.58
CA VAL A 96 -10.92 7.99 -3.21
C VAL A 96 -11.02 9.51 -3.39
N THR A 97 -9.90 10.23 -3.40
CA THR A 97 -9.85 11.69 -3.63
C THR A 97 -9.54 12.06 -5.07
N GLU A 98 -8.85 11.21 -5.82
CA GLU A 98 -8.43 11.46 -7.21
C GLU A 98 -9.60 11.67 -8.18
N VAL A 99 -10.68 10.88 -8.04
CA VAL A 99 -11.85 10.93 -8.96
C VAL A 99 -12.64 12.26 -8.87
N ARG A 100 -12.33 13.13 -7.91
CA ARG A 100 -12.99 14.44 -7.76
C ARG A 100 -12.37 15.53 -8.66
N ASN A 101 -11.17 15.31 -9.21
CA ASN A 101 -10.43 16.29 -10.03
C ASN A 101 -10.59 16.08 -11.55
N VAL A 102 -11.62 15.37 -12.01
CA VAL A 102 -11.97 15.22 -13.44
C VAL A 102 -13.37 15.75 -13.71
#